data_AF-A0A0V0QZQ0-F1
#
_entry.id   AF-A0A0V0QZQ0-F1
#
_cell.length_a   1.000
_cell.length_b   1.000
_cell.length_c   1.000
_cell.angle_alpha   90.00
_cell.angle_beta   90.00
_cell.angle_gamma   90.00
#
_symmetry.space_group_name_H-M   'P 1'
#
loop_
_entity.id
_entity.type
_entity.pdbx_description
1 polymer ?
#
loop_
_entity_poly.entity_id
_entity_poly.type
_entity_poly.pdbx_seq_one_letter_code
_entity_poly.pdbx_strand_id
1 'polypeptide(L)'
;MNDYESELTKLTELNISLEKLKKRLTVENSHNEQIYQRLTEEQEELELLLQMLSEEVSLKEEIQEETQIKALINKIKESNKQEDLKKEAIDNLQNQLHQLQRSQKLKIIIEVLMKFNFDRMKVINKNLDSKNQQVYCIRCKDLFTPSQNSPNACFYHPGRLKFYSCRGCGANDYYTCCQKCTKCVKGCMNGSHVQ
;
A
#
# COMPACT_ATOMS: atom_id res chain seq x y z
N MET A 1 34.73 120.91 -56.82
CA MET A 1 33.32 120.51 -57.06
C MET A 1 33.19 119.05 -57.51
N ASN A 2 34.15 118.49 -58.29
CA ASN A 2 34.05 117.10 -58.78
C ASN A 2 34.16 115.97 -57.73
N ASP A 3 34.86 116.16 -56.60
CA ASP A 3 34.99 115.10 -55.59
C ASP A 3 33.70 114.85 -54.78
N TYR A 4 32.90 115.89 -54.56
CA TYR A 4 31.67 115.80 -53.77
C TYR A 4 30.55 115.06 -54.51
N GLU A 5 30.43 115.27 -55.83
CA GLU A 5 29.49 114.51 -56.67
C GLU A 5 29.89 113.04 -56.76
N SER A 6 31.19 112.75 -56.89
CA SER A 6 31.73 111.37 -56.90
C SER A 6 31.41 110.63 -55.59
N GLU A 7 31.64 111.25 -54.44
CA GLU A 7 31.29 110.69 -53.13
C GLU A 7 29.78 110.48 -52.97
N LEU A 8 28.95 111.42 -53.46
CA LEU A 8 27.49 111.29 -53.40
C LEU A 8 27.00 110.09 -54.21
N THR A 9 27.53 109.87 -55.42
CA THR A 9 27.22 108.67 -56.24
C THR A 9 27.58 107.36 -55.52
N LYS A 10 28.78 107.29 -54.91
CA LYS A 10 29.19 106.12 -54.12
C LYS A 10 28.26 105.86 -52.95
N LEU A 11 27.81 106.92 -52.28
CA LEU A 11 26.88 106.84 -51.16
C LEU A 11 25.51 106.30 -51.59
N THR A 12 25.00 106.72 -52.74
CA THR A 12 23.77 106.17 -53.33
C THR A 12 23.89 104.69 -53.72
N GLU A 13 25.01 104.28 -54.32
CA GLU A 13 25.27 102.88 -54.68
C GLU A 13 25.37 101.99 -53.44
N LEU A 14 26.02 102.48 -52.39
CA LEU A 14 26.09 101.81 -51.10
C LEU A 14 24.70 101.64 -50.49
N ASN A 15 23.87 102.68 -50.52
CA ASN A 15 22.52 102.64 -49.96
C ASN A 15 21.62 101.64 -50.72
N ILE A 16 21.71 101.59 -52.05
CA ILE A 16 21.01 100.58 -52.87
C ILE A 16 21.46 99.16 -52.51
N SER A 17 22.77 98.97 -52.30
CA SER A 17 23.33 97.67 -51.91
C SER A 17 22.87 97.24 -50.51
N LEU A 18 22.80 98.20 -49.58
CA LEU A 18 22.33 97.98 -48.21
C LEU A 18 20.85 97.59 -48.17
N GLU A 19 20.01 98.24 -48.99
CA GLU A 19 18.59 97.88 -49.12
C GLU A 19 18.38 96.50 -49.76
N LYS A 20 19.20 96.11 -50.74
CA LYS A 20 19.20 94.75 -51.29
C LYS A 20 19.57 93.70 -50.24
N LEU A 21 20.57 93.99 -49.40
CA LEU A 21 20.99 93.11 -48.31
C LEU A 21 19.90 92.95 -47.25
N LYS A 22 19.24 94.04 -46.82
CA LYS A 22 18.11 93.97 -45.90
C LYS A 22 16.98 93.09 -46.42
N LYS A 23 16.61 93.24 -47.69
CA LYS A 23 15.59 92.39 -48.32
C LYS A 23 15.97 90.92 -48.33
N ARG A 24 17.23 90.60 -48.63
CA ARG A 24 17.73 89.21 -48.57
C ARG A 24 17.66 88.67 -47.15
N LEU A 25 18.11 89.46 -46.16
CA LEU A 25 18.07 89.09 -44.75
C LEU A 25 16.64 88.82 -44.27
N THR A 26 15.65 89.61 -44.69
CA THR A 26 14.25 89.35 -44.33
C THR A 26 13.70 88.06 -44.93
N VAL A 27 14.10 87.73 -46.16
CA VAL A 27 13.70 86.47 -46.80
C VAL A 27 14.36 85.27 -46.11
N GLU A 28 15.65 85.36 -45.80
CA GLU A 28 16.35 84.31 -45.05
C GLU A 28 15.78 84.13 -43.64
N ASN A 29 15.45 85.21 -42.93
CA ASN A 29 14.83 85.12 -41.61
C ASN A 29 13.47 84.41 -41.68
N SER A 30 12.62 84.75 -42.66
CA SER A 30 11.34 84.07 -42.86
C SER A 30 11.53 82.59 -43.22
N HIS A 31 12.55 82.27 -44.03
CA HIS A 31 12.87 80.87 -44.35
C HIS A 31 13.35 80.09 -43.12
N ASN A 32 14.20 80.70 -42.29
CA ASN A 32 14.67 80.11 -41.04
C ASN A 32 13.51 79.87 -40.06
N GLU A 33 12.57 80.80 -39.93
CA GLU A 33 11.37 80.60 -39.11
C GLU A 33 10.54 79.38 -39.57
N GLN A 34 10.38 79.18 -40.88
CA GLN A 34 9.70 78.01 -41.43
C GLN A 34 10.46 76.69 -41.20
N ILE A 35 11.80 76.74 -41.16
CA ILE A 35 12.63 75.58 -40.82
C ILE A 35 12.44 75.24 -39.34
N TYR A 36 12.49 76.24 -38.45
CA TYR A 36 12.28 76.02 -37.02
C TYR A 36 10.90 75.44 -36.72
N GLN A 37 9.85 75.93 -37.37
CA GLN A 37 8.50 75.36 -37.22
C GLN A 37 8.46 73.88 -37.62
N ARG A 38 8.98 73.53 -38.80
CA ARG A 38 9.04 72.13 -39.25
C ARG A 38 9.86 71.24 -38.33
N LEU A 39 10.99 71.75 -37.83
CA LEU A 39 11.83 71.00 -36.89
C LEU A 39 11.08 70.71 -35.58
N THR A 40 10.22 71.63 -35.15
CA THR A 40 9.40 71.49 -33.94
C THR A 40 8.32 70.43 -34.15
N GLU A 41 7.63 70.47 -35.29
CA GLU A 41 6.63 69.46 -35.67
C GLU A 41 7.25 68.05 -35.76
N GLU A 42 8.44 67.92 -36.38
CA GLU A 42 9.17 66.66 -36.45
C GLU A 42 9.61 66.16 -35.07
N GLN A 43 9.95 67.05 -34.13
CA GLN A 43 10.29 66.68 -32.75
C GLN A 43 9.08 66.13 -31.99
N GLU A 44 7.92 66.77 -32.12
CA GLU A 44 6.68 66.31 -31.48
C GLU A 44 6.24 64.94 -32.02
N GLU A 45 6.36 64.71 -33.33
CA GLU A 45 6.06 63.41 -33.94
C GLU A 45 7.00 62.30 -33.46
N LEU A 46 8.29 62.62 -33.29
CA LEU A 46 9.28 61.68 -32.77
C LEU A 46 9.01 61.31 -31.29
N GLU A 47 8.60 62.28 -30.46
CA GLU A 47 8.23 62.01 -29.06
C GLU A 47 7.02 61.06 -28.98
N LEU A 48 6.02 61.26 -29.84
CA LEU A 48 4.84 60.38 -29.89
C LEU A 48 5.23 58.94 -30.27
N LEU A 49 6.10 58.78 -31.26
CA LEU A 49 6.60 57.46 -31.68
C LEU A 49 7.40 56.77 -30.58
N LEU A 50 8.23 57.50 -29.84
CA LEU A 50 8.98 56.95 -28.70
C LEU A 50 8.05 56.48 -27.59
N GLN A 51 6.98 57.21 -27.31
CA GLN A 51 5.97 56.80 -26.34
C GLN A 51 5.29 55.50 -26.76
N MET A 52 4.82 55.41 -28.00
CA MET A 52 4.19 54.20 -28.53
C MET A 52 5.13 52.98 -28.49
N LEU A 53 6.41 53.17 -28.84
CA LEU A 53 7.41 52.10 -28.79
C LEU A 53 7.63 51.62 -27.35
N SER A 54 7.65 52.52 -26.38
CA SER A 54 7.82 52.18 -24.96
C SER A 54 6.68 51.30 -24.44
N GLU A 55 5.44 51.60 -24.85
CA GLU A 55 4.25 50.82 -24.49
C GLU A 55 4.31 49.43 -25.14
N GLU A 56 4.72 49.33 -26.41
CA GLU A 56 4.85 48.05 -27.10
C GLU A 56 5.92 47.14 -26.47
N VAL A 57 7.04 47.73 -26.03
CA VAL A 57 8.09 46.98 -25.31
C VAL A 57 7.56 46.46 -23.97
N SER A 58 6.88 47.30 -23.20
CA SER A 58 6.26 46.90 -21.92
C SER A 58 5.26 45.74 -22.11
N LEU A 59 4.40 45.83 -23.12
CA LEU A 59 3.45 44.77 -23.45
C LEU A 59 4.12 43.45 -23.82
N LYS A 60 5.25 43.49 -24.56
CA LYS A 60 6.00 42.28 -24.91
C LYS A 60 6.64 41.63 -23.69
N GLU A 61 7.16 42.43 -22.76
CA GLU A 61 7.70 41.93 -21.50
C GLU A 61 6.62 41.24 -20.66
N GLU A 62 5.45 41.86 -20.51
CA GLU A 62 4.31 41.27 -19.80
C GLU A 62 3.85 39.94 -20.42
N ILE A 63 3.73 39.88 -21.75
CA ILE A 63 3.38 38.63 -22.46
C ILE A 63 4.44 37.56 -22.21
N GLN A 64 5.71 37.92 -22.22
CA GLN A 64 6.81 37.00 -21.97
C GLN A 64 6.74 36.45 -20.52
N GLU A 65 6.47 37.29 -19.53
CA GLU A 65 6.27 36.86 -18.15
C GLU A 65 5.05 35.93 -18.00
N GLU A 66 3.93 36.26 -18.64
CA GLU A 66 2.72 35.43 -18.60
C GLU A 66 2.97 34.03 -19.18
N THR A 67 3.74 33.93 -20.28
CA THR A 67 4.10 32.62 -20.85
C THR A 67 4.99 31.80 -19.92
N GLN A 68 5.93 32.44 -19.22
CA GLN A 68 6.78 31.75 -18.23
C GLN A 68 5.96 31.24 -17.04
N ILE A 69 5.03 32.06 -16.52
CA ILE A 69 4.13 31.66 -15.43
C ILE A 69 3.26 30.47 -15.86
N LYS A 70 2.68 30.50 -17.06
CA LYS A 70 1.88 29.37 -17.59
C LYS A 70 2.69 28.07 -17.66
N ALA A 71 3.96 28.16 -18.09
CA ALA A 71 4.84 26.99 -18.13
C ALA A 71 5.12 26.44 -16.72
N LEU A 72 5.34 27.30 -15.74
CA LEU A 72 5.53 26.89 -14.34
C LEU A 72 4.27 26.24 -13.75
N ILE A 73 3.08 26.80 -14.01
CA ILE A 73 1.80 26.22 -13.57
C ILE A 73 1.63 24.79 -14.11
N ASN A 74 1.98 24.55 -15.37
CA ASN A 74 1.89 23.21 -15.96
C ASN A 74 2.85 22.23 -15.28
N LYS A 75 4.10 22.64 -14.99
CA LYS A 75 5.05 21.82 -14.23
C LYS A 75 4.52 21.46 -12.84
N ILE A 76 3.90 22.42 -12.13
CA ILE A 76 3.29 22.17 -10.81
C ILE A 76 2.16 21.15 -10.92
N LYS A 77 1.27 21.27 -11.92
CA LYS A 77 0.17 20.32 -12.15
C LYS A 77 0.67 18.90 -12.39
N GLU A 78 1.73 18.74 -13.18
CA GLU A 78 2.35 17.43 -13.44
C GLU A 78 2.96 16.81 -12.18
N SER A 79 3.65 17.62 -11.37
CA SER A 79 4.21 17.18 -10.09
C SER A 79 3.12 16.71 -9.11
N ASN A 80 2.02 17.45 -8.99
CA ASN A 80 0.88 17.06 -8.14
C ASN A 80 0.25 15.74 -8.59
N LYS A 81 0.12 15.51 -9.91
CA LYS A 81 -0.38 14.25 -10.45
C LYS A 81 0.51 13.07 -10.05
N GLN A 82 1.83 13.25 -10.03
CA GLN A 82 2.74 12.22 -9.54
C GLN A 82 2.58 11.97 -8.03
N GLU A 83 2.26 12.99 -7.25
CA GLU A 83 2.02 12.85 -5.81
C GLU A 83 0.74 12.05 -5.52
N ASP A 84 -0.33 12.29 -6.28
CA ASP A 84 -1.57 11.52 -6.17
C ASP A 84 -1.35 10.04 -6.52
N LEU A 85 -0.60 9.75 -7.59
CA LEU A 85 -0.21 8.37 -7.94
C LEU A 85 0.61 7.69 -6.84
N LYS A 86 1.49 8.44 -6.16
CA LYS A 86 2.27 7.91 -5.02
C LYS A 86 1.36 7.59 -3.83
N LYS A 87 0.38 8.43 -3.53
CA LYS A 87 -0.60 8.16 -2.46
C LYS A 87 -1.40 6.90 -2.72
N GLU A 88 -1.91 6.73 -3.94
CA GLU A 88 -2.65 5.51 -4.33
C GLU A 88 -1.77 4.25 -4.21
N ALA A 89 -0.49 4.33 -4.61
CA ALA A 89 0.46 3.24 -4.45
C ALA A 89 0.70 2.88 -2.97
N ILE A 90 0.82 3.89 -2.09
CA ILE A 90 0.98 3.70 -0.65
C ILE A 90 -0.25 3.02 -0.06
N ASP A 91 -1.45 3.48 -0.39
CA ASP A 91 -2.70 2.89 0.12
C ASP A 91 -2.85 1.42 -0.31
N ASN A 92 -2.51 1.10 -1.57
CA ASN A 92 -2.48 -0.28 -2.05
C ASN A 92 -1.48 -1.15 -1.29
N LEU A 93 -0.27 -0.65 -1.02
CA LEU A 93 0.74 -1.37 -0.24
C LEU A 93 0.29 -1.59 1.21
N GLN A 94 -0.35 -0.60 1.84
CA GLN A 94 -0.91 -0.73 3.18
C GLN A 94 -1.99 -1.81 3.23
N ASN A 95 -2.88 -1.86 2.23
CA ASN A 95 -3.90 -2.90 2.13
C ASN A 95 -3.29 -4.29 1.97
N GLN A 96 -2.27 -4.45 1.13
CA GLN A 96 -1.54 -5.72 0.98
C GLN A 96 -0.86 -6.14 2.28
N LEU A 97 -0.23 -5.21 3.00
CA LEU A 97 0.39 -5.48 4.30
C LEU A 97 -0.64 -5.99 5.31
N HIS A 98 -1.81 -5.37 5.38
CA HIS A 98 -2.89 -5.81 6.26
C HIS A 98 -3.40 -7.23 5.91
N GLN A 99 -3.49 -7.57 4.63
CA GLN A 99 -3.87 -8.93 4.21
C GLN A 99 -2.82 -9.98 4.64
N LEU A 100 -1.53 -9.67 4.48
CA LEU A 100 -0.44 -10.54 4.92
C LEU A 100 -0.41 -10.74 6.44
N GLN A 101 -0.67 -9.69 7.22
CA GLN A 101 -0.78 -9.82 8.67
C GLN A 101 -1.94 -10.73 9.09
N ARG A 102 -3.09 -10.65 8.39
CA ARG A 102 -4.24 -11.55 8.63
C ARG A 102 -3.89 -13.00 8.31
N SER A 103 -3.22 -13.26 7.19
CA SER A 103 -2.83 -14.62 6.80
C SER A 103 -1.82 -15.24 7.77
N GLN A 104 -0.85 -14.46 8.28
CA GLN A 104 0.07 -14.92 9.31
C GLN A 104 -0.64 -15.30 10.62
N LYS A 105 -1.60 -14.48 11.08
CA LYS A 105 -2.40 -14.81 12.27
C LYS A 105 -3.19 -16.11 12.09
N LEU A 106 -3.79 -16.30 10.91
CA LEU A 106 -4.51 -17.55 10.59
C LEU A 106 -3.58 -18.77 10.61
N LYS A 107 -2.36 -18.64 10.09
CA LYS A 107 -1.36 -19.71 10.12
C LYS A 107 -1.05 -20.16 11.55
N ILE A 108 -0.82 -19.21 12.46
CA ILE A 108 -0.56 -19.51 13.88
C ILE A 108 -1.77 -20.23 14.51
N ILE A 109 -3.00 -19.78 14.23
CA ILE A 109 -4.21 -20.42 14.75
C ILE A 109 -4.31 -21.87 14.26
N ILE A 110 -4.05 -22.12 12.97
CA ILE A 110 -4.05 -23.46 12.39
C ILE A 110 -3.02 -24.36 13.07
N GLU A 111 -1.79 -23.88 13.28
CA GLU A 111 -0.73 -24.64 13.95
C GLU A 111 -1.12 -25.03 15.40
N VAL A 112 -1.72 -24.09 16.14
CA VAL A 112 -2.21 -24.35 17.51
C VAL A 112 -3.33 -25.40 17.50
N LEU A 113 -4.31 -25.28 16.58
CA LEU A 113 -5.41 -26.24 16.47
C LEU A 113 -4.91 -27.63 16.06
N MET A 114 -3.96 -27.71 15.14
CA MET A 114 -3.33 -28.97 14.75
C MET A 114 -2.64 -29.66 15.93
N LYS A 115 -1.88 -28.89 16.73
CA LYS A 115 -1.23 -29.42 17.94
C LYS A 115 -2.25 -29.92 18.97
N PHE A 116 -3.29 -29.13 19.24
CA PHE A 116 -4.36 -29.53 20.16
C PHE A 116 -5.07 -30.82 19.71
N ASN A 117 -5.40 -30.91 18.42
CA ASN A 117 -6.03 -32.10 17.86
C ASN A 117 -5.11 -33.33 17.92
N PHE A 118 -3.82 -33.15 17.66
CA PHE A 118 -2.83 -34.22 17.78
C PHE A 118 -2.74 -34.75 19.21
N ASP A 119 -2.63 -33.86 20.20
CA ASP A 119 -2.57 -34.24 21.62
C ASP A 119 -3.85 -34.96 22.07
N ARG A 120 -5.01 -34.48 21.64
CA ARG A 120 -6.31 -35.11 21.90
C ARG A 120 -6.39 -36.51 21.28
N MET A 121 -5.96 -36.69 20.04
CA MET A 121 -5.92 -37.99 19.37
C MET A 121 -4.99 -38.98 20.09
N LYS A 122 -3.84 -38.51 20.58
CA LYS A 122 -2.91 -39.34 21.35
C LYS A 122 -3.54 -39.88 22.64
N VAL A 123 -4.32 -39.06 23.35
CA VAL A 123 -5.06 -39.48 24.55
C VAL A 123 -6.16 -40.49 24.19
N ILE A 124 -6.91 -40.25 23.12
CA ILE A 124 -7.95 -41.18 22.65
C ILE A 124 -7.33 -42.53 22.30
N ASN A 125 -6.24 -42.56 21.54
CA ASN A 125 -5.56 -43.79 21.16
C ASN A 125 -5.05 -44.55 22.39
N LYS A 126 -4.41 -43.86 23.35
CA LYS A 126 -3.97 -44.49 24.60
C LYS A 126 -5.12 -45.14 25.38
N ASN A 127 -6.30 -44.50 25.39
CA ASN A 127 -7.50 -45.04 26.03
C ASN A 127 -8.14 -46.21 25.26
N LEU A 128 -7.99 -46.25 23.94
CA LEU A 128 -8.43 -47.40 23.13
C LEU A 128 -7.50 -48.59 23.35
N ASP A 129 -6.18 -48.36 23.38
CA ASP A 129 -5.19 -49.40 23.62
C ASP A 129 -5.39 -50.05 24.99
N SER A 130 -5.64 -49.25 26.04
CA SER A 130 -5.90 -49.78 27.39
C SER A 130 -7.21 -50.58 27.49
N LYS A 131 -8.24 -50.21 26.72
CA LYS A 131 -9.50 -50.97 26.66
C LYS A 131 -9.38 -52.28 25.86
N ASN A 132 -8.41 -52.36 24.95
CA ASN A 132 -8.18 -53.53 24.09
C ASN A 132 -7.10 -54.47 24.64
N GLN A 133 -6.37 -54.06 25.69
CA GLN A 133 -5.37 -54.91 26.32
C GLN A 133 -6.03 -56.12 27.01
N GLN A 134 -5.51 -57.31 26.72
CA GLN A 134 -5.94 -58.53 27.40
C GLN A 134 -5.40 -58.56 28.83
N VAL A 135 -6.27 -58.90 29.78
CA VAL A 135 -6.01 -58.98 31.21
C VAL A 135 -6.26 -60.40 31.70
N TYR A 136 -5.43 -60.86 32.63
CA TYR A 136 -5.57 -62.20 33.21
C TYR A 136 -6.65 -62.22 34.30
N CYS A 137 -7.60 -63.15 34.22
CA CYS A 137 -8.64 -63.28 35.23
C CYS A 137 -8.20 -64.20 36.38
N ILE A 138 -8.21 -63.69 37.62
CA ILE A 138 -7.83 -64.49 38.80
C ILE A 138 -8.78 -65.65 39.11
N ARG A 139 -10.03 -65.59 38.62
CA ARG A 139 -11.07 -66.60 38.87
C ARG A 139 -11.00 -67.76 37.89
N CYS A 140 -11.18 -67.49 36.59
CA CYS A 140 -11.20 -68.53 35.56
C CYS A 140 -9.82 -68.84 34.96
N LYS A 141 -8.79 -68.03 35.26
CA LYS A 141 -7.42 -68.18 34.75
C LYS A 141 -7.28 -67.96 33.23
N ASP A 142 -8.30 -67.42 32.57
CA ASP A 142 -8.26 -67.03 31.15
C ASP A 142 -7.88 -65.55 30.98
N LEU A 143 -7.33 -65.22 29.81
CA LEU A 143 -7.17 -63.84 29.34
C LEU A 143 -8.52 -63.32 28.81
N PHE A 144 -8.87 -62.08 29.15
CA PHE A 144 -10.07 -61.41 28.66
C PHE A 144 -9.79 -59.94 28.35
N THR A 145 -10.57 -59.36 27.44
CA THR A 145 -10.51 -57.92 27.15
C THR A 145 -11.55 -57.19 28.00
N PRO A 146 -11.20 -56.15 28.78
CA PRO A 146 -12.15 -55.43 29.64
C PRO A 146 -13.38 -54.88 28.91
N SER A 147 -13.24 -54.47 27.64
CA SER A 147 -14.35 -54.00 26.81
C SER A 147 -15.40 -55.07 26.52
N GLN A 148 -15.05 -56.35 26.64
CA GLN A 148 -15.94 -57.50 26.44
C GLN A 148 -16.39 -58.14 27.77
N ASN A 149 -16.00 -57.56 28.91
CA ASN A 149 -16.33 -58.10 30.23
C ASN A 149 -17.78 -57.81 30.61
N SER A 150 -18.68 -58.74 30.31
CA SER A 150 -20.08 -58.69 30.73
C SER A 150 -20.32 -59.46 32.04
N PRO A 151 -21.45 -59.22 32.75
CA PRO A 151 -21.77 -59.92 34.00
C PRO A 151 -21.81 -61.45 33.96
N ASN A 152 -21.79 -62.06 32.76
CA ASN A 152 -21.82 -63.52 32.58
C ASN A 152 -20.64 -64.04 31.75
N ALA A 153 -19.60 -63.24 31.51
CA ALA A 153 -18.48 -63.60 30.63
C ALA A 153 -17.51 -64.64 31.25
N CYS A 154 -17.34 -64.62 32.57
CA CYS A 154 -16.40 -65.46 33.30
C CYS A 154 -17.10 -66.68 33.88
N PHE A 155 -16.75 -67.88 33.39
CA PHE A 155 -17.16 -69.14 33.99
C PHE A 155 -16.05 -69.65 34.90
N TYR A 156 -16.35 -69.85 36.19
CA TYR A 156 -15.35 -70.26 37.18
C TYR A 156 -15.92 -71.20 38.25
N HIS A 157 -15.03 -71.76 39.05
CA HIS A 157 -15.36 -72.55 40.22
C HIS A 157 -14.96 -71.79 41.50
N PRO A 158 -15.89 -71.40 42.40
CA PRO A 158 -15.55 -70.81 43.69
C PRO A 158 -15.02 -71.85 44.69
N GLY A 159 -15.23 -73.15 44.42
CA GLY A 159 -14.73 -74.24 45.24
C GLY A 159 -13.25 -74.54 45.00
N ARG A 160 -12.63 -75.29 45.91
CA ARG A 160 -11.22 -75.72 45.77
C ARG A 160 -11.13 -76.97 44.90
N LEU A 161 -10.02 -77.14 44.19
CA LEU A 161 -9.69 -78.37 43.47
C LEU A 161 -9.28 -79.45 44.48
N LYS A 162 -9.85 -80.65 44.35
CA LYS A 162 -9.48 -81.84 45.11
C LYS A 162 -9.18 -82.99 44.16
N PHE A 163 -8.32 -83.91 44.59
CA PHE A 163 -7.93 -85.07 43.80
C PHE A 163 -8.70 -86.31 44.26
N TYR A 164 -9.79 -86.63 43.53
CA TYR A 164 -10.65 -87.81 43.70
C TYR A 164 -11.49 -87.98 42.43
N SER A 165 -12.37 -88.97 42.38
CA SER A 165 -13.24 -89.23 41.22
C SER A 165 -14.30 -88.14 41.00
N CYS A 166 -14.19 -87.45 39.87
CA CYS A 166 -15.20 -86.55 39.31
C CYS A 166 -16.53 -87.27 39.09
N ARG A 167 -17.66 -86.70 39.55
CA ARG A 167 -18.99 -87.31 39.38
C ARG A 167 -19.50 -87.31 37.94
N GLY A 168 -18.90 -86.50 37.06
CA GLY A 168 -19.31 -86.41 35.65
C GLY A 168 -18.63 -87.45 34.75
N CYS A 169 -17.34 -87.67 34.92
CA CYS A 169 -16.54 -88.48 33.99
C CYS A 169 -15.56 -89.45 34.67
N GLY A 170 -15.50 -89.50 36.01
CA GLY A 170 -14.57 -90.35 36.75
C GLY A 170 -13.11 -89.88 36.77
N ALA A 171 -12.77 -88.71 36.21
CA ALA A 171 -11.43 -88.13 36.27
C ALA A 171 -10.92 -87.96 37.72
N ASN A 172 -9.60 -87.90 37.92
CA ASN A 172 -8.95 -87.89 39.23
C ASN A 172 -8.94 -86.53 39.95
N ASP A 173 -9.66 -85.55 39.42
CA ASP A 173 -9.74 -84.20 39.96
C ASP A 173 -11.18 -83.67 39.89
N TYR A 174 -11.59 -82.85 40.86
CA TYR A 174 -12.90 -82.21 40.85
C TYR A 174 -12.90 -80.92 41.70
N TYR A 175 -13.84 -80.02 41.42
CA TYR A 175 -14.06 -78.82 42.24
C TYR A 175 -15.15 -79.03 43.30
N THR A 176 -14.89 -78.61 44.53
CA THR A 176 -15.85 -78.80 45.65
C THR A 176 -17.20 -78.10 45.45
N CYS A 177 -17.31 -77.08 44.59
CA CYS A 177 -18.58 -76.39 44.34
C CYS A 177 -19.63 -77.25 43.64
N CYS A 178 -19.22 -78.19 42.79
CA CYS A 178 -20.12 -78.91 41.88
C CYS A 178 -19.77 -80.38 41.67
N GLN A 179 -18.64 -80.82 42.22
CA GLN A 179 -18.16 -82.20 42.16
C GLN A 179 -17.84 -82.68 40.73
N LYS A 180 -17.52 -81.74 39.84
CA LYS A 180 -17.10 -81.97 38.45
C LYS A 180 -15.70 -81.40 38.19
N CYS A 181 -14.98 -81.98 37.23
CA CYS A 181 -13.68 -81.52 36.74
C CYS A 181 -13.83 -80.46 35.64
N THR A 182 -12.73 -79.79 35.26
CA THR A 182 -12.69 -78.79 34.17
C THR A 182 -13.09 -79.36 32.81
N LYS A 183 -12.88 -80.67 32.57
CA LYS A 183 -13.28 -81.33 31.32
C LYS A 183 -14.79 -81.51 31.19
N CYS A 184 -15.50 -81.61 32.32
CA CYS A 184 -16.95 -81.78 32.33
C CYS A 184 -17.70 -80.45 32.22
N VAL A 185 -17.19 -79.42 32.89
CA VAL A 185 -17.78 -78.07 32.93
C VAL A 185 -16.67 -77.05 33.04
N LYS A 186 -16.73 -75.96 32.25
CA LYS A 186 -15.75 -74.87 32.30
C LYS A 186 -15.79 -74.11 33.64
N GLY A 187 -16.98 -74.00 34.23
CA GLY A 187 -17.24 -73.37 35.52
C GLY A 187 -18.63 -73.74 36.03
N CYS A 188 -18.83 -73.71 37.35
CA CYS A 188 -20.12 -74.00 38.00
C CYS A 188 -20.92 -72.72 38.33
N MET A 189 -20.28 -71.55 38.22
CA MET A 189 -20.88 -70.23 38.35
C MET A 189 -20.40 -69.34 37.21
N ASN A 190 -21.20 -68.32 36.87
CA ASN A 190 -20.83 -67.25 35.95
C ASN A 190 -20.81 -65.89 36.67
N GLY A 191 -20.05 -64.96 36.11
CA GLY A 191 -19.88 -63.61 36.65
C GLY A 191 -19.08 -62.74 35.67
N SER A 192 -18.79 -61.50 36.06
CA SER A 192 -17.75 -60.70 35.38
C SER A 192 -16.36 -61.29 35.66
N HIS A 193 -15.45 -61.20 34.69
CA HIS A 193 -14.04 -61.44 34.94
C HIS A 193 -13.51 -60.42 35.97
N VAL A 194 -12.59 -60.88 36.82
CA VAL A 194 -11.93 -60.08 37.85
C VAL A 194 -10.42 -60.19 37.64
N GLN A 195 -9.73 -59.05 37.65
CA GLN A 195 -8.28 -58.94 37.60
C GLN A 195 -7.66 -59.08 39.00
#